data_AF-A0A0F9C1X7-F1
#
_entry.id   AF-A0A0F9C1X7-F1
#
_cell.length_a   1.000
_cell.length_b   1.000
_cell.length_c   1.000
_cell.angle_alpha   90.00
_cell.angle_beta   90.00
_cell.angle_gamma   90.00
#
_symmetry.space_group_name_H-M   'P 1'
#
loop_
_entity.id
_entity.type
_entity.pdbx_description
1 polymer ?
#
loop_
_entity_poly.entity_id
_entity_poly.type
_entity_poly.pdbx_seq_one_letter_code
_entity_poly.pdbx_strand_id
1 'polypeptide(L)'
;MDIEMRSTIKNKIDWYIEKITVLGFEFNCLKVWTTAGDIRPPYPFQYQALTKLRKGEDDAYDGLGGTPLEAVKSLYKTIKELIKEE
;
A
#
# COMPACT_ATOMS: atom_id res chain seq x y z
N MET A 1 3.99 -15.99 15.97
CA MET A 1 3.18 -14.80 15.66
C MET A 1 1.75 -15.15 15.94
N ASP A 2 1.26 -14.73 17.10
CA ASP A 2 -0.07 -15.06 17.63
C ASP A 2 -1.21 -14.65 16.69
N ILE A 3 -2.29 -15.42 16.75
CA ILE A 3 -3.50 -15.24 15.92
C ILE A 3 -4.11 -13.85 16.14
N GLU A 4 -4.09 -13.34 17.38
CA GLU A 4 -4.57 -12.00 17.73
C GLU A 4 -3.77 -10.88 17.03
N MET A 5 -2.45 -11.06 16.93
CA MET A 5 -1.56 -10.10 16.29
C MET A 5 -1.80 -10.04 14.77
N ARG A 6 -2.07 -11.21 14.14
CA ARG A 6 -2.46 -11.31 12.72
C ARG A 6 -3.78 -10.61 12.45
N SER A 7 -4.79 -10.85 13.29
CA SER A 7 -6.11 -10.21 13.19
C SER A 7 -6.00 -8.69 13.29
N THR A 8 -5.20 -8.19 14.23
CA THR A 8 -4.98 -6.76 14.43
C THR A 8 -4.32 -6.08 13.22
N ILE A 9 -3.31 -6.72 12.60
CA ILE A 9 -2.64 -6.19 11.41
C ILE A 9 -3.58 -6.16 10.22
N LYS A 10 -4.36 -7.23 10.00
CA LYS A 10 -5.36 -7.30 8.94
C LYS A 10 -6.39 -6.18 9.08
N ASN A 11 -6.95 -5.99 10.27
CA ASN A 11 -7.96 -4.94 10.52
C ASN A 11 -7.41 -3.53 10.23
N LYS A 12 -6.12 -3.28 10.52
CA LYS A 12 -5.48 -2.01 10.19
C LYS A 12 -5.29 -1.83 8.69
N ILE A 13 -4.91 -2.88 7.96
CA ILE A 13 -4.77 -2.85 6.50
C ILE A 13 -6.12 -2.54 5.86
N ASP A 14 -7.17 -3.27 6.26
CA ASP A 14 -8.53 -3.10 5.76
C ASP A 14 -9.02 -1.66 5.98
N TRP A 15 -8.74 -1.08 7.16
CA TRP A 15 -9.07 0.32 7.46
C TRP A 15 -8.43 1.31 6.48
N TYR A 16 -7.15 1.14 6.15
CA TYR A 16 -6.48 2.04 5.20
C TYR A 16 -7.02 1.88 3.77
N ILE A 17 -7.29 0.65 3.33
CA ILE A 17 -7.90 0.38 2.02
C ILE A 17 -9.26 1.07 1.92
N GLU A 18 -10.10 0.95 2.96
CA GLU A 18 -11.40 1.61 3.00
C GLU A 18 -11.25 3.14 2.89
N LYS A 19 -10.28 3.74 3.60
CA LYS A 19 -10.03 5.18 3.50
C LYS A 19 -9.58 5.61 2.11
N ILE A 20 -8.75 4.81 1.44
CA ILE A 20 -8.35 5.04 0.04
C ILE A 20 -9.58 5.03 -0.88
N THR A 21 -10.48 4.07 -0.70
CA THR A 21 -11.73 3.98 -1.46
C THR A 21 -12.67 5.16 -1.22
N VAL A 22 -12.82 5.60 0.02
CA VAL A 22 -13.63 6.79 0.36
C VAL A 22 -13.08 8.07 -0.31
N LEU A 23 -11.77 8.13 -0.54
CA LEU A 23 -11.12 9.25 -1.24
C LEU A 23 -11.26 9.17 -2.77
N GLY A 24 -12.01 8.20 -3.31
CA GLY A 24 -12.29 8.07 -4.74
C GLY A 24 -11.29 7.21 -5.52
N PHE A 25 -10.39 6.50 -4.83
CA PHE A 25 -9.37 5.65 -5.44
C PHE A 25 -9.67 4.17 -5.24
N GLU A 26 -9.50 3.35 -6.28
CA GLU A 26 -9.72 1.90 -6.17
C GLU A 26 -8.40 1.21 -5.81
N PHE A 27 -8.36 0.52 -4.66
CA PHE A 27 -7.22 -0.32 -4.32
C PHE A 27 -7.15 -1.52 -5.28
N ASN A 28 -6.01 -1.66 -5.97
CA ASN A 28 -5.83 -2.70 -6.97
C ASN A 28 -5.23 -3.97 -6.34
N CYS A 29 -4.00 -3.86 -5.85
CA CYS A 29 -3.30 -5.00 -5.28
C CYS A 29 -2.15 -4.61 -4.35
N LEU A 30 -1.69 -5.59 -3.57
CA LEU A 30 -0.43 -5.55 -2.83
C LEU A 30 0.55 -6.52 -3.48
N LYS A 31 1.61 -5.99 -4.10
CA LYS A 31 2.71 -6.78 -4.67
C LYS A 31 3.81 -6.96 -3.63
N VAL A 32 4.48 -8.11 -3.69
CA VAL A 32 5.66 -8.41 -2.87
C VAL A 32 6.77 -8.90 -3.80
N TRP A 33 7.99 -8.44 -3.56
CA TRP A 33 9.17 -8.97 -4.24
C TRP A 33 10.35 -9.04 -3.29
N THR A 34 11.23 -10.00 -3.57
CA THR A 34 12.51 -10.14 -2.88
C THR A 34 13.49 -9.13 -3.45
N THR A 35 14.21 -8.43 -2.57
CA THR A 35 15.28 -7.48 -2.93
C THR A 35 16.63 -8.17 -3.12
N ALA A 36 16.64 -9.49 -3.30
CA ALA A 36 17.85 -10.29 -3.42
C ALA A 36 18.68 -9.82 -4.64
N GLY A 37 19.77 -9.11 -4.38
CA GLY A 37 20.67 -8.54 -5.39
C GLY A 37 20.66 -7.01 -5.50
N ASP A 38 19.77 -6.33 -4.78
CA ASP A 38 19.64 -4.88 -4.83
C ASP A 38 20.30 -4.19 -3.61
N ILE A 39 21.14 -3.17 -3.85
CA ILE A 39 22.01 -2.56 -2.83
C ILE A 39 21.25 -1.59 -1.88
N ARG A 40 19.96 -1.28 -2.12
CA ARG A 40 19.33 -0.07 -1.53
C ARG A 40 17.82 -0.20 -1.18
N PRO A 41 17.34 -1.24 -0.45
CA PRO A 41 16.87 -0.96 0.93
C PRO A 41 16.97 -2.17 1.94
N PRO A 42 16.81 -1.95 3.27
CA PRO A 42 17.26 -2.86 4.34
C PRO A 42 16.30 -4.02 4.67
N TYR A 43 15.45 -4.42 3.72
CA TYR A 43 14.42 -5.44 3.95
C TYR A 43 14.55 -6.57 2.93
N PRO A 44 14.53 -7.85 3.35
CA PRO A 44 14.61 -9.00 2.44
C PRO A 44 13.39 -9.12 1.51
N PHE A 45 12.28 -8.48 1.89
CA PHE A 45 11.06 -8.36 1.12
C PHE A 45 10.63 -6.90 1.07
N GLN A 46 10.20 -6.45 -0.10
CA GLN A 46 9.61 -5.13 -0.30
C GLN A 46 8.15 -5.32 -0.71
N TYR A 47 7.27 -4.53 -0.10
CA TYR A 47 5.85 -4.51 -0.41
C TYR A 47 5.50 -3.22 -1.15
N GLN A 48 4.64 -3.33 -2.15
CA GLN A 48 4.08 -2.19 -2.90
C GLN A 48 2.57 -2.31 -2.98
N ALA A 49 1.89 -1.31 -2.43
CA ALA A 49 0.44 -1.16 -2.55
C ALA A 49 0.14 -0.28 -3.77
N LEU A 50 -0.82 -0.69 -4.60
CA LEU A 50 -1.15 -0.03 -5.86
C LEU A 50 -2.63 0.32 -5.93
N THR A 51 -2.95 1.46 -6.56
CA THR A 51 -4.32 1.82 -6.96
C THR A 51 -4.49 1.85 -8.46
N LYS A 52 -5.74 1.66 -8.88
CA LYS A 52 -6.20 1.94 -10.24
C LYS A 52 -6.77 3.36 -10.29
N LEU A 53 -6.33 4.15 -11.27
CA LEU A 53 -7.20 5.17 -11.85
C LEU A 53 -8.13 4.47 -12.86
N ARG A 54 -9.21 5.16 -13.25
CA ARG A 54 -10.34 4.62 -14.02
C ARG A 54 -9.92 3.83 -15.28
N LYS A 55 -10.89 3.08 -15.81
CA LYS A 55 -10.78 2.17 -16.97
C LYS A 55 -9.87 2.72 -18.09
N GLY A 56 -8.64 2.19 -18.18
CA GLY A 56 -7.68 2.53 -19.23
C GLY A 56 -6.27 2.90 -18.76
N GLU A 57 -6.04 3.10 -17.45
CA GLU A 57 -4.71 3.45 -16.92
C GLU A 57 -4.02 2.30 -16.15
N ASP A 58 -2.69 2.26 -16.23
CA ASP A 58 -1.83 1.08 -15.95
C ASP A 58 -1.30 1.02 -14.50
N ASP A 59 -2.08 1.53 -13.53
CA ASP A 59 -1.72 1.87 -12.13
C ASP A 59 -1.29 3.34 -11.96
N ALA A 60 -1.90 4.03 -11.00
CA ALA A 60 -1.81 5.49 -10.88
C ALA A 60 -0.92 5.99 -9.74
N TYR A 61 -1.07 5.35 -8.58
CA TYR A 61 -0.36 5.73 -7.36
C TYR A 61 0.09 4.47 -6.63
N ASP A 62 1.29 4.55 -6.08
CA ASP A 62 1.89 3.46 -5.35
C ASP A 62 2.39 3.89 -3.97
N GLY A 63 2.53 2.90 -3.09
CA GLY A 63 3.06 3.07 -1.75
C GLY A 63 3.98 1.92 -1.39
N LEU A 64 5.22 2.25 -1.04
CA LEU A 64 6.26 1.27 -0.67
C LEU A 64 6.38 1.10 0.85
N GLY A 65 6.68 -0.12 1.29
CA GLY A 65 6.98 -0.42 2.70
C GLY A 65 7.72 -1.76 2.91
N GLY A 66 8.39 -1.90 4.05
CA GLY A 66 9.03 -3.16 4.46
C GLY A 66 8.03 -4.19 5.00
N THR A 67 6.79 -3.76 5.26
CA THR A 67 5.67 -4.61 5.63
C THR A 67 4.41 -4.27 4.82
N PRO A 68 3.42 -5.18 4.74
CA PRO A 68 2.13 -4.90 4.11
C PRO A 68 1.45 -3.62 4.64
N LEU A 69 1.48 -3.44 5.96
CA LEU A 69 0.85 -2.30 6.62
C LEU A 69 1.55 -0.98 6.25
N GLU A 70 2.88 -0.98 6.19
CA GLU A 70 3.64 0.20 5.78
C GLU A 70 3.36 0.59 4.34
N ALA A 71 3.32 -0.38 3.42
CA ALA A 71 3.04 -0.12 2.01
C ALA A 71 1.66 0.53 1.82
N VAL A 72 0.62 -0.02 2.46
CA VAL A 72 -0.75 0.52 2.36
C VAL A 72 -0.87 1.89 3.07
N LYS A 73 -0.19 2.08 4.21
CA LYS A 73 -0.14 3.39 4.89
C LYS A 73 0.58 4.44 4.06
N SER A 74 1.67 4.05 3.37
CA SER A 74 2.42 4.91 2.47
C SER A 74 1.55 5.34 1.29
N LEU A 75 0.83 4.39 0.67
CA LEU A 75 -0.13 4.66 -0.39
C LEU A 75 -1.22 5.64 0.04
N TYR A 76 -1.81 5.43 1.22
CA TYR A 76 -2.80 6.35 1.78
C TYR A 76 -2.24 7.77 1.97
N LYS A 77 -0.97 7.88 2.39
CA LYS A 77 -0.29 9.18 2.54
C LYS A 77 -0.12 9.86 1.18
N THR A 78 0.37 9.14 0.17
CA THR A 78 0.51 9.65 -1.21
C THR A 78 -0.81 10.22 -1.73
N ILE A 79 -1.91 9.47 -1.58
CA ILE A 79 -3.24 9.88 -2.03
C ILE A 79 -3.74 11.11 -1.26
N LYS A 80 -3.49 11.18 0.05
CA LYS A 80 -3.85 12.36 0.85
C LYS A 80 -3.06 13.62 0.47
N GLU A 81 -1.81 13.46 0.06
CA GLU A 81 -0.98 14.59 -0.38
C GLU A 81 -1.50 15.11 -1.72
N LEU A 82 -1.83 14.22 -2.66
CA LEU A 82 -2.43 14.58 -3.94
C LEU A 82 -3.71 15.43 -3.79
N ILE A 83 -4.66 14.98 -2.96
CA ILE A 83 -5.94 15.66 -2.76
C ILE A 83 -5.77 17.04 -2.09
N LYS A 84 -4.67 17.28 -1.39
CA LYS A 84 -4.39 18.59 -0.79
C LYS A 84 -3.80 19.59 -1.78
N GLU A 85 -3.26 19.13 -2.89
CA GLU A 85 -2.68 19.97 -3.94
C GLU A 85 -3.74 20.41 -4.98
N GLU A 86 -4.94 19.81 -4.96
CA GLU A 86 -6.16 20.28 -5.67
C GLU A 86 -6.95 21.32 -4.86
#